data_AF-A0A0C2VPM3-F1
#
_entry.id   AF-A0A0C2VPM3-F1
#
_cell.length_a   1.000
_cell.length_b   1.000
_cell.length_c   1.000
_cell.angle_alpha   90.00
_cell.angle_beta   90.00
_cell.angle_gamma   90.00
#
_symmetry.space_group_name_H-M   'P 1'
#
loop_
_entity.id
_entity.type
_entity.pdbx_description
1 polymer ?
#
loop_
_entity_poly.entity_id
_entity_poly.type
_entity_poly.pdbx_seq_one_letter_code
_entity_poly.pdbx_strand_id
1 'polypeptide(L)'
;MNKSRMVIWSVFACFGLAFLVIYLTGNENAENIEAQLKERQGNFDSIIKEKETSHGMLVFYTLRKEERAGIGLALFKEESEGNWVYQDGTAHLSNLNRRSFLSDYIEIDEEIKVVYGYVHDSSILDMNLVKEMELENDTLMVSDSHIAYTFVEKDKKVKIQPVDN
;
A
#
# COMPACT_ATOMS: atom_id res chain seq x y z
N MET A 1 61.60 56.39 4.81
CA MET A 1 62.19 55.96 6.10
C MET A 1 61.18 56.24 7.22
N ASN A 2 60.95 55.23 8.07
CA ASN A 2 60.17 55.17 9.33
C ASN A 2 58.64 55.39 9.26
N LYS A 3 57.81 54.34 9.42
CA LYS A 3 57.47 53.53 10.63
C LYS A 3 56.35 54.18 11.46
N SER A 4 55.16 53.60 11.42
CA SER A 4 54.44 53.18 12.63
C SER A 4 53.28 52.23 12.30
N ARG A 5 53.16 51.22 13.15
CA ARG A 5 52.24 50.09 13.12
C ARG A 5 50.91 50.47 13.78
N MET A 6 49.80 49.90 13.32
CA MET A 6 48.69 49.59 14.23
C MET A 6 48.05 48.26 13.80
N VAL A 7 48.02 47.35 14.77
CA VAL A 7 47.46 46.01 14.72
C VAL A 7 46.07 46.10 15.33
N ILE A 8 45.03 45.61 14.65
CA ILE A 8 43.79 45.16 15.30
C ILE A 8 43.34 43.87 14.62
N TRP A 9 43.23 42.85 15.46
CA TRP A 9 42.67 41.52 15.21
C TRP A 9 41.16 41.59 14.98
N SER A 10 40.62 40.74 14.12
CA SER A 10 39.36 40.01 14.38
C SER A 10 39.26 38.79 13.47
N VAL A 11 39.22 37.65 14.15
CA VAL A 11 38.96 36.30 13.67
C VAL A 11 37.51 36.21 13.22
N PHE A 12 37.23 35.64 12.05
CA PHE A 12 36.05 34.79 11.87
C PHE A 12 36.38 33.65 10.91
N ALA A 13 36.46 32.46 11.49
CA ALA A 13 36.37 31.20 10.81
C ALA A 13 34.93 31.00 10.30
N CYS A 14 34.80 30.52 9.07
CA CYS A 14 33.71 29.64 8.64
C CYS A 14 34.33 28.74 7.56
N PHE A 15 34.79 27.57 7.99
CA PHE A 15 34.08 26.30 7.79
C PHE A 15 33.89 25.99 6.32
N GLY A 16 34.75 25.08 5.86
CA GLY A 16 34.59 24.43 4.57
C GLY A 16 33.26 23.68 4.50
N LEU A 17 32.73 23.61 3.29
CA LEU A 17 31.81 22.55 2.92
C LEU A 17 32.34 21.90 1.65
N ALA A 18 32.47 20.58 1.73
CA ALA A 18 33.01 19.72 0.71
C ALA A 18 32.16 19.76 -0.56
N PHE A 19 32.80 19.93 -1.71
CA PHE A 19 32.25 19.46 -2.98
C PHE A 19 32.47 17.95 -3.04
N LEU A 20 31.57 17.20 -2.41
CA LEU A 20 31.41 15.79 -2.67
C LEU A 20 30.68 15.67 -4.01
N VAL A 21 31.45 15.44 -5.08
CA VAL A 21 30.91 15.04 -6.38
C VAL A 21 30.42 13.60 -6.23
N ILE A 22 29.13 13.43 -6.00
CA ILE A 22 28.46 12.13 -6.16
C ILE A 22 28.08 12.02 -7.64
N TYR A 23 28.89 11.29 -8.40
CA TYR A 23 28.39 10.59 -9.58
C TYR A 23 27.82 9.26 -9.09
N LEU A 24 26.50 9.18 -8.95
CA LEU A 24 25.77 7.92 -8.93
C LEU A 24 24.62 8.07 -9.92
N THR A 25 24.90 7.63 -11.13
CA THR A 25 23.91 7.29 -12.15
C THR A 25 23.09 6.12 -11.64
N GLY A 26 21.86 6.38 -11.23
CA GLY A 26 20.82 5.41 -10.93
C GLY A 26 19.48 6.09 -11.15
N ASN A 27 18.66 5.53 -12.04
CA ASN A 27 17.35 6.01 -12.47
C ASN A 27 16.52 6.61 -11.32
N GLU A 28 16.26 7.92 -11.38
CA GLU A 28 15.54 8.64 -10.32
C GLU A 28 14.03 8.36 -10.41
N ASN A 29 13.52 7.72 -9.34
CA ASN A 29 12.21 7.95 -8.72
C ASN A 29 10.97 7.25 -9.27
N ALA A 30 11.06 5.94 -9.52
CA ALA A 30 9.92 5.07 -9.22
C ALA A 30 10.12 4.50 -7.81
N GLU A 31 9.41 5.03 -6.80
CA GLU A 31 9.38 4.37 -5.50
C GLU A 31 8.79 2.97 -5.66
N ASN A 32 9.40 1.96 -5.04
CA ASN A 32 8.85 0.61 -5.12
C ASN A 32 7.46 0.56 -4.43
N ILE A 33 6.61 -0.38 -4.85
CA ILE A 33 5.23 -0.52 -4.35
C ILE A 33 5.17 -0.51 -2.82
N GLU A 34 6.10 -1.21 -2.16
CA GLU A 34 6.18 -1.29 -0.70
C GLU A 34 6.46 0.08 -0.05
N ALA A 35 7.35 0.90 -0.62
CA ALA A 35 7.66 2.25 -0.12
C ALA A 35 6.44 3.16 -0.22
N GLN A 36 5.75 3.14 -1.37
CA GLN A 36 4.52 3.92 -1.57
C GLN A 36 3.43 3.51 -0.58
N LEU A 37 3.29 2.20 -0.30
CA LEU A 37 2.35 1.72 0.71
C LEU A 37 2.75 2.15 2.12
N LYS A 38 4.03 2.08 2.49
CA LYS A 38 4.52 2.54 3.80
C LYS A 38 4.31 4.03 4.02
N GLU A 39 4.52 4.85 3.00
CA GLU A 39 4.29 6.29 3.06
C GLU A 39 2.80 6.60 3.29
N ARG A 40 1.91 5.92 2.57
CA ARG A 40 0.47 6.18 2.57
C ARG A 40 -0.29 5.50 3.70
N GLN A 41 0.20 4.35 4.16
CA GLN A 41 -0.45 3.49 5.15
C GLN A 41 0.51 3.27 6.33
N GLY A 42 0.43 4.14 7.34
CA GLY A 42 1.34 4.09 8.49
C GLY A 42 1.28 2.82 9.35
N ASN A 43 0.30 1.94 9.13
CA ASN A 43 0.21 0.61 9.77
C ASN A 43 0.50 -0.54 8.79
N PHE A 44 1.09 -0.25 7.62
CA PHE A 44 1.52 -1.27 6.67
C PHE A 44 2.48 -2.25 7.35
N ASP A 45 2.28 -3.55 7.12
CA ASP A 45 3.14 -4.62 7.63
C ASP A 45 3.86 -5.34 6.47
N SER A 46 3.11 -6.04 5.60
CA SER A 46 3.70 -6.76 4.46
C SER A 46 2.75 -6.88 3.26
N ILE A 47 3.31 -7.08 2.07
CA ILE A 47 2.53 -7.45 0.88
C ILE A 47 2.16 -8.94 0.96
N ILE A 48 0.89 -9.25 0.68
CA ILE A 48 0.35 -10.60 0.57
C ILE A 48 0.45 -11.07 -0.88
N LYS A 49 -0.08 -10.25 -1.80
CA LYS A 49 -0.18 -10.61 -3.21
C LYS A 49 -0.22 -9.38 -4.11
N GLU A 50 0.55 -9.43 -5.17
CA GLU A 50 0.45 -8.54 -6.32
C GLU A 50 -0.24 -9.29 -7.46
N LYS A 51 -1.16 -8.62 -8.14
CA LYS A 51 -1.95 -9.17 -9.23
C LYS A 51 -2.15 -8.12 -10.31
N GLU A 52 -1.47 -8.30 -11.42
CA GLU A 52 -1.69 -7.49 -12.62
C GLU A 52 -3.01 -7.87 -13.28
N THR A 53 -3.75 -6.85 -13.71
CA THR A 53 -5.07 -6.95 -14.34
C THR A 53 -5.17 -5.95 -15.48
N SER A 54 -6.21 -6.05 -16.31
CA SER A 54 -6.52 -5.03 -17.33
C SER A 54 -6.76 -3.64 -16.75
N HIS A 55 -7.03 -3.56 -15.45
CA HIS A 55 -7.30 -2.32 -14.74
C HIS A 55 -6.09 -1.76 -13.99
N GLY A 56 -4.93 -2.42 -14.05
CA GLY A 56 -3.73 -2.06 -13.30
C GLY A 56 -3.31 -3.16 -12.33
N MET A 57 -2.37 -2.85 -11.45
CA MET A 57 -1.85 -3.77 -10.45
C MET A 57 -2.64 -3.66 -9.15
N LEU A 58 -3.32 -4.74 -8.77
CA LEU A 58 -3.93 -4.87 -7.46
C LEU A 58 -2.89 -5.40 -6.47
N VAL A 59 -2.76 -4.73 -5.32
CA VAL A 59 -1.83 -5.11 -4.26
C VAL A 59 -2.62 -5.33 -2.98
N PHE A 60 -2.65 -6.57 -2.52
CA PHE A 60 -3.22 -6.98 -1.25
C PHE A 60 -2.11 -6.99 -0.21
N TYR A 61 -2.33 -6.36 0.93
CA TYR A 61 -1.31 -6.20 1.98
C TYR A 61 -1.91 -6.33 3.37
N THR A 62 -1.08 -6.72 4.34
CA THR A 62 -1.43 -6.76 5.75
C THR A 62 -1.17 -5.42 6.43
N LEU A 63 -1.97 -5.16 7.45
CA LEU A 63 -1.81 -4.03 8.36
C LEU A 63 -1.60 -4.55 9.77
N ARG A 64 -0.73 -3.89 10.56
CA ARG A 64 -0.52 -4.23 11.97
C ARG A 64 -0.41 -3.00 12.85
N LYS A 65 -1.18 -2.98 13.92
CA LYS A 65 -1.11 -1.94 14.96
C LYS A 65 -1.50 -2.52 16.32
N GLU A 66 -0.54 -2.66 17.23
CA GLU A 66 -0.77 -3.20 18.57
C GLU A 66 -1.50 -4.57 18.50
N GLU A 67 -2.67 -4.70 19.13
CA GLU A 67 -3.52 -5.91 19.09
C GLU A 67 -4.50 -5.96 17.90
N ARG A 68 -4.22 -5.18 16.86
CA ARG A 68 -5.05 -5.10 15.65
C ARG A 68 -4.26 -5.55 14.43
N ALA A 69 -4.92 -6.34 13.59
CA ALA A 69 -4.42 -6.68 12.27
C ALA A 69 -5.51 -6.53 11.22
N GLY A 70 -5.10 -6.43 9.97
CA GLY A 70 -5.99 -6.00 8.92
C GLY A 70 -5.49 -6.35 7.53
N ILE A 71 -6.37 -6.14 6.56
CA ILE A 71 -6.05 -6.28 5.14
C ILE A 71 -6.38 -4.96 4.46
N GLY A 72 -5.48 -4.53 3.60
CA GLY A 72 -5.73 -3.49 2.63
C GLY A 72 -5.63 -4.01 1.21
N LEU A 73 -6.28 -3.26 0.32
CA LEU A 73 -6.22 -3.40 -1.11
C LEU A 73 -5.78 -2.05 -1.66
N ALA A 74 -4.81 -2.04 -2.57
CA ALA A 74 -4.40 -0.85 -3.30
C ALA A 74 -4.40 -1.13 -4.80
N LEU A 75 -4.70 -0.10 -5.57
CA LEU A 75 -4.64 -0.07 -7.02
C LEU A 75 -3.46 0.79 -7.44
N PHE A 76 -2.62 0.23 -8.31
CA PHE A 76 -1.51 0.93 -8.95
C PHE A 76 -1.73 0.97 -10.46
N LYS A 77 -1.33 2.07 -11.09
CA LYS A 77 -1.31 2.23 -12.55
C LYS A 77 0.10 2.30 -13.05
N GLU A 78 0.32 1.74 -14.23
CA GLU A 78 1.59 1.85 -14.92
C GLU A 78 1.65 3.21 -15.63
N GLU A 79 2.58 4.08 -15.24
CA GLU A 79 2.83 5.34 -15.94
C GLU A 79 3.87 5.19 -17.05
N SER A 80 4.84 4.29 -16.83
CA SER A 80 5.87 3.90 -17.78
C SER A 80 6.26 2.45 -17.53
N GLU A 81 6.91 1.79 -18.49
CA GLU A 81 7.24 0.36 -18.42
C GLU A 81 7.90 -0.02 -17.08
N GLY A 82 7.20 -0.84 -16.29
CA GLY A 82 7.63 -1.30 -14.97
C GLY A 82 7.53 -0.27 -13.84
N ASN A 83 6.97 0.90 -14.09
CA ASN A 83 6.77 1.97 -13.11
C ASN A 83 5.31 2.04 -12.65
N TRP A 84 5.03 1.39 -11.53
CA TRP A 84 3.72 1.33 -10.90
C TRP A 84 3.55 2.44 -9.88
N VAL A 85 2.56 3.31 -10.09
CA VAL A 85 2.25 4.45 -9.21
C VAL A 85 0.93 4.21 -8.51
N TYR A 86 0.90 4.44 -7.19
CA TYR A 86 -0.31 4.32 -6.37
C TYR A 86 -1.40 5.25 -6.89
N GLN A 87 -2.56 4.68 -7.17
CA GLN A 87 -3.75 5.42 -7.58
C GLN A 87 -4.74 5.57 -6.42
N ASP A 88 -5.17 4.44 -5.85
CA ASP A 88 -6.19 4.41 -4.80
C ASP A 88 -6.04 3.19 -3.89
N GLY A 89 -6.70 3.18 -2.74
CA GLY A 89 -6.61 2.09 -1.79
C GLY A 89 -7.58 2.19 -0.62
N THR A 90 -7.87 1.03 -0.05
CA THR A 90 -8.72 0.85 1.13
C THR A 90 -8.05 -0.12 2.10
N ALA A 91 -8.35 0.05 3.37
CA ALA A 91 -7.70 -0.64 4.47
C ALA A 91 -8.66 -0.83 5.65
N HIS A 92 -8.65 -2.02 6.25
CA HIS A 92 -9.43 -2.30 7.44
C HIS A 92 -8.60 -2.95 8.53
N LEU A 93 -8.63 -2.38 9.74
CA LEU A 93 -8.01 -2.95 10.94
C LEU A 93 -9.09 -3.55 11.85
N SER A 94 -8.96 -4.85 12.16
CA SER A 94 -9.79 -5.56 13.13
C SER A 94 -9.02 -5.86 14.41
N ASN A 95 -9.76 -6.11 15.50
CA ASN A 95 -9.18 -6.66 16.73
C ASN A 95 -8.91 -8.15 16.56
N LEU A 96 -7.71 -8.61 16.95
CA LEU A 96 -7.29 -10.01 16.85
C LEU A 96 -8.13 -10.98 17.69
N ASN A 97 -8.79 -10.47 18.74
CA ASN A 97 -9.52 -11.27 19.72
C ASN A 97 -10.98 -11.56 19.32
N ARG A 98 -11.40 -11.18 18.10
CA ARG A 98 -12.76 -11.39 17.62
C ARG A 98 -12.76 -11.79 16.16
N ARG A 99 -13.44 -12.89 15.85
CA ARG A 99 -13.78 -13.22 14.46
C ARG A 99 -14.60 -12.07 13.88
N SER A 100 -14.15 -11.50 12.79
CA SER A 100 -14.86 -10.44 12.07
C SER A 100 -14.82 -10.72 10.58
N PHE A 101 -15.82 -10.24 9.86
CA PHE A 101 -15.89 -10.31 8.41
C PHE A 101 -15.85 -8.87 7.93
N LEU A 102 -14.92 -8.58 7.04
CA LEU A 102 -14.63 -7.23 6.58
C LEU A 102 -14.59 -7.24 5.07
N SER A 103 -15.02 -6.11 4.50
CA SER A 103 -15.09 -5.92 3.06
C SER A 103 -15.13 -4.45 2.73
N ASP A 104 -14.48 -4.10 1.63
CA ASP A 104 -14.58 -2.78 1.03
C ASP A 104 -14.48 -2.88 -0.49
N TYR A 105 -14.42 -1.73 -1.15
CA TYR A 105 -14.22 -1.64 -2.57
C TYR A 105 -13.31 -0.47 -2.97
N ILE A 106 -12.77 -0.55 -4.19
CA ILE A 106 -12.11 0.57 -4.88
C ILE A 106 -12.86 0.80 -6.18
N GLU A 107 -13.26 2.03 -6.44
CA GLU A 107 -13.79 2.43 -7.75
C GLU A 107 -12.61 2.60 -8.71
N ILE A 108 -12.60 1.81 -9.80
CA ILE A 108 -11.49 1.82 -10.75
C ILE A 108 -11.69 2.92 -11.78
N ASP A 109 -12.91 3.04 -12.29
CA ASP A 109 -13.35 4.02 -13.27
C ASP A 109 -14.85 4.31 -13.13
N GLU A 110 -15.47 4.84 -14.18
CA GLU A 110 -16.90 5.18 -14.21
C GLU A 110 -17.81 3.94 -14.30
N GLU A 111 -17.28 2.80 -14.76
CA GLU A 111 -18.04 1.59 -15.05
C GLU A 111 -17.77 0.48 -14.03
N ILE A 112 -16.55 0.37 -13.51
CA ILE A 112 -16.10 -0.79 -12.73
C ILE A 112 -15.59 -0.39 -11.34
N LYS A 113 -15.88 -1.27 -10.37
CA LYS A 113 -15.20 -1.32 -9.08
C LYS A 113 -14.70 -2.72 -8.78
N VAL A 114 -13.65 -2.81 -7.96
CA VAL A 114 -13.21 -4.07 -7.35
C VAL A 114 -13.76 -4.14 -5.93
N VAL A 115 -14.44 -5.22 -5.60
CA VAL A 115 -14.92 -5.51 -4.25
C VAL A 115 -14.08 -6.65 -3.69
N TYR A 116 -13.66 -6.55 -2.43
CA TYR A 116 -12.96 -7.63 -1.75
C TYR A 116 -13.56 -7.89 -0.37
N GLY A 117 -13.37 -9.10 0.12
CA GLY A 117 -13.80 -9.50 1.46
C GLY A 117 -12.94 -10.62 2.02
N TYR A 118 -12.88 -10.67 3.35
CA TYR A 118 -12.14 -11.68 4.08
C TYR A 118 -12.75 -11.91 5.46
N VAL A 119 -12.48 -13.08 6.03
CA VAL A 119 -12.83 -13.42 7.41
C VAL A 119 -11.58 -13.28 8.26
N HIS A 120 -11.52 -12.26 9.10
CA HIS A 120 -10.47 -12.11 10.08
C HIS A 120 -10.70 -13.08 11.24
N ASP A 121 -9.78 -14.01 11.41
CA ASP A 121 -9.58 -14.77 12.63
C ASP A 121 -8.10 -14.73 13.05
N SER A 122 -7.71 -15.55 14.02
CA SER A 122 -6.33 -15.68 14.50
C SER A 122 -5.29 -16.03 13.42
N SER A 123 -5.71 -16.48 12.24
CA SER A 123 -4.87 -16.93 11.12
C SER A 123 -4.76 -15.90 9.99
N ILE A 124 -5.10 -14.62 10.21
CA ILE A 124 -4.93 -13.63 9.13
C ILE A 124 -3.48 -13.50 8.65
N LEU A 125 -2.53 -13.93 9.48
CA LEU A 125 -1.10 -14.05 9.15
C LEU A 125 -0.79 -15.22 8.20
N ASP A 126 -1.69 -16.20 8.12
CA ASP A 126 -1.59 -17.38 7.26
C ASP A 126 -2.38 -17.21 5.95
N MET A 127 -3.08 -16.08 5.75
CA MET A 127 -3.75 -15.73 4.50
C MET A 127 -2.74 -15.45 3.40
N ASN A 128 -2.28 -16.52 2.74
CA ASN A 128 -1.41 -16.44 1.58
C ASN A 128 -2.16 -16.62 0.25
N LEU A 129 -3.47 -16.80 0.32
CA LEU A 129 -4.30 -17.10 -0.83
C LEU A 129 -5.23 -15.93 -1.10
N VAL A 130 -5.10 -15.35 -2.29
CA VAL A 130 -6.01 -14.34 -2.83
C VAL A 130 -6.67 -14.93 -4.06
N LYS A 131 -8.00 -14.92 -4.11
CA LYS A 131 -8.78 -15.53 -5.18
C LYS A 131 -9.78 -14.55 -5.77
N GLU A 132 -9.78 -14.52 -7.09
CA GLU A 132 -10.89 -13.95 -7.82
C GLU A 132 -12.07 -14.93 -7.75
N MET A 133 -13.25 -14.43 -7.43
CA MET A 133 -14.45 -15.26 -7.26
C MET A 133 -15.60 -14.66 -8.08
N GLU A 134 -16.42 -15.52 -8.64
CA GLU A 134 -17.69 -15.11 -9.23
C GLU A 134 -18.73 -14.85 -8.14
N LEU A 135 -19.69 -13.97 -8.45
CA LEU A 135 -20.79 -13.69 -7.55
C LEU A 135 -21.90 -14.74 -7.67
N GLU A 136 -22.40 -15.22 -6.54
CA GLU A 136 -23.59 -16.06 -6.47
C GLU A 136 -24.78 -15.21 -6.04
N ASN A 137 -25.73 -14.94 -6.94
CA ASN A 137 -26.89 -14.08 -6.66
C ASN A 137 -26.48 -12.74 -6.00
N ASP A 138 -25.52 -12.06 -6.64
CA ASP A 138 -24.91 -10.80 -6.16
C ASP A 138 -24.19 -10.91 -4.80
N THR A 139 -23.81 -12.12 -4.41
CA THR A 139 -23.11 -12.39 -3.15
C THR A 139 -21.70 -12.90 -3.40
N LEU A 140 -20.71 -12.23 -2.82
CA LEU A 140 -19.32 -12.69 -2.76
C LEU A 140 -19.17 -13.61 -1.55
N MET A 141 -18.93 -14.88 -1.84
CA MET A 141 -18.71 -15.91 -0.84
C MET A 141 -17.25 -15.84 -0.35
N VAL A 142 -17.06 -15.60 0.95
CA VAL A 142 -15.74 -15.48 1.58
C VAL A 142 -15.51 -16.63 2.55
N SER A 143 -14.35 -17.29 2.49
CA SER A 143 -13.95 -18.29 3.49
C SER A 143 -12.84 -17.73 4.39
N ASP A 144 -12.58 -18.39 5.51
CA ASP A 144 -11.41 -18.15 6.38
C ASP A 144 -10.05 -18.32 5.68
N SER A 145 -9.97 -19.17 4.67
CA SER A 145 -8.69 -19.55 4.03
C SER A 145 -8.10 -18.54 3.04
N HIS A 146 -8.86 -17.52 2.60
CA HIS A 146 -8.40 -16.62 1.54
C HIS A 146 -9.12 -15.28 1.53
N ILE A 147 -8.49 -14.29 0.90
CA ILE A 147 -9.13 -13.04 0.49
C ILE A 147 -9.85 -13.29 -0.83
N ALA A 148 -11.16 -13.07 -0.88
CA ALA A 148 -11.92 -13.12 -2.12
C ALA A 148 -12.05 -11.71 -2.71
N TYR A 149 -11.93 -11.58 -4.02
CA TYR A 149 -12.22 -10.33 -4.72
C TYR A 149 -12.96 -10.60 -6.03
N THR A 150 -13.62 -9.58 -6.55
CA THR A 150 -14.33 -9.64 -7.83
C THR A 150 -14.48 -8.25 -8.44
N PHE A 151 -14.54 -8.18 -9.76
CA PHE A 151 -14.86 -6.96 -10.50
C PHE A 151 -16.35 -6.92 -10.80
N VAL A 152 -16.96 -5.76 -10.56
CA VAL A 152 -18.39 -5.56 -10.80
C VAL A 152 -18.64 -4.18 -11.36
N GLU A 153 -19.80 -4.00 -11.98
CA GLU A 153 -20.31 -2.69 -12.31
C GLU A 153 -20.34 -1.80 -11.06
N LYS A 154 -19.96 -0.53 -11.23
CA LYS A 154 -19.82 0.46 -10.16
C LYS A 154 -21.07 0.57 -9.29
N ASP A 155 -22.25 0.60 -9.91
CA ASP A 155 -23.54 0.73 -9.22
C ASP A 155 -24.10 -0.59 -8.68
N LYS A 156 -23.46 -1.72 -9.02
CA LYS A 156 -23.90 -3.04 -8.55
C LYS A 156 -23.69 -3.16 -7.04
N LYS A 157 -24.76 -3.54 -6.34
CA LYS A 157 -24.70 -3.84 -4.91
C LYS A 157 -24.24 -5.28 -4.72
N VAL A 158 -23.14 -5.45 -4.00
CA VAL A 158 -22.59 -6.77 -3.67
C VAL A 158 -22.84 -7.06 -2.20
N LYS A 159 -23.40 -8.22 -1.90
CA LYS A 159 -23.46 -8.76 -0.55
C LYS A 159 -22.21 -9.57 -0.28
N ILE A 160 -21.73 -9.55 0.95
CA ILE A 160 -20.59 -10.38 1.37
C ILE A 160 -21.11 -11.38 2.38
N GLN A 161 -20.84 -12.67 2.15
CA GLN A 161 -21.31 -13.72 3.04
C GLN A 161 -20.17 -14.68 3.38
N PRO A 162 -19.89 -14.92 4.67
CA PRO A 162 -18.97 -15.95 5.07
C PRO A 162 -19.56 -17.33 4.75
N VAL A 163 -18.73 -18.21 4.21
CA VAL A 163 -19.01 -19.64 4.09
C VAL A 163 -18.37 -20.31 5.30
N ASP A 164 -19.20 -20.90 6.16
CA ASP A 164 -18.71 -21.78 7.21
C ASP A 164 -18.33 -23.11 6.55
N ASN A 165 -17.05 -23.48 6.67
CA ASN A 165 -16.54 -24.80 6.30
C ASN A 165 -16.86 -25.82 7.40
#